data_AF-A0AAE0QRT0-F1
#
_entry.id   AF-A0AAE0QRT0-F1
#
_cell.length_a   1.000
_cell.length_b   1.000
_cell.length_c   1.000
_cell.angle_alpha   90.00
_cell.angle_beta   90.00
_cell.angle_gamma   90.00
#
_symmetry.space_group_name_H-M   'P 1'
#
loop_
_entity.id
_entity.type
_entity.pdbx_description
1 polymer ?
#
loop_
_entity_poly.entity_id
_entity_poly.type
_entity_poly.pdbx_seq_one_letter_code
_entity_poly.pdbx_strand_id
1 'polypeptide(L)'
;MAPILCHPDPDRPFVVEVDASSSGLRAVLSQQHGDPRKVHPCAFYSQKLTTAAVNYDVGNWELLAIKAALEEWRHWLEGARYPFQVLTDHRNLEYLHGAKRLNPKQARWALFFTRFQFTVSYRPGSKNGKALCPGSLRGPATPDNPSSSCQPPLY
;
A
#
# COMPACT_ATOMS: atom_id res chain seq x y z
N MET A 1 9.28 -18.13 13.01
CA MET A 1 9.25 -18.31 11.53
C MET A 1 9.50 -16.97 10.88
N ALA A 2 10.64 -16.82 10.20
CA ALA A 2 10.93 -15.61 9.42
C ALA A 2 10.07 -15.60 8.14
N PRO A 3 9.56 -14.43 7.71
CA PRO A 3 8.87 -14.32 6.43
C PRO A 3 9.85 -14.64 5.30
N ILE A 4 9.42 -15.49 4.36
CA ILE A 4 10.21 -15.79 3.15
C ILE A 4 10.07 -14.59 2.22
N LEU A 5 11.20 -13.96 1.90
CA LEU A 5 11.27 -12.89 0.91
C LEU A 5 11.14 -13.49 -0.49
N CYS A 6 10.30 -12.88 -1.32
CA CYS A 6 10.18 -13.23 -2.72
C CYS A 6 11.02 -12.29 -3.58
N HIS A 7 11.63 -12.82 -4.64
CA HIS A 7 12.32 -11.98 -5.64
C HIS A 7 11.31 -11.02 -6.29
N PRO A 8 11.65 -9.72 -6.40
CA PRO A 8 10.78 -8.74 -7.04
C PRO A 8 10.71 -8.97 -8.55
N ASP A 9 9.50 -8.97 -9.09
CA ASP A 9 9.19 -9.12 -10.50
C ASP A 9 8.77 -7.76 -11.08
N PRO A 10 9.57 -7.11 -11.95
CA PRO A 10 9.26 -5.78 -12.47
C PRO A 10 8.02 -5.75 -13.38
N ASP A 11 7.55 -6.91 -13.86
CA ASP A 11 6.34 -7.03 -14.68
C ASP A 11 5.06 -7.17 -13.85
N ARG A 12 5.12 -6.92 -12.53
CA ARG A 12 3.97 -6.96 -11.64
C ARG A 12 3.81 -5.68 -10.83
N PRO A 13 2.56 -5.30 -10.50
CA PRO A 13 2.32 -4.13 -9.65
C PRO A 13 2.87 -4.37 -8.24
N PHE A 14 3.56 -3.36 -7.72
CA PHE A 14 4.04 -3.34 -6.35
C PHE A 14 2.96 -2.82 -5.38
N VAL A 15 3.09 -3.23 -4.13
CA VAL A 15 2.33 -2.68 -3.00
C VAL A 15 3.34 -2.23 -1.95
N VAL A 16 3.30 -0.97 -1.57
CA VAL A 16 4.15 -0.36 -0.56
C VAL A 16 3.29 -0.06 0.66
N GLU A 17 3.50 -0.76 1.75
CA GLU A 17 2.86 -0.43 3.04
C GLU A 17 3.81 0.46 3.83
N VAL A 18 3.33 1.62 4.29
CA VAL A 18 4.09 2.52 5.17
C VAL A 18 3.42 2.62 6.53
N ASP A 19 4.24 2.75 7.55
CA ASP A 19 3.83 2.94 8.94
C ASP A 19 4.82 3.90 9.59
N ALA A 20 4.32 4.91 10.30
CA ALA A 20 5.16 5.86 11.00
C ALA A 20 4.69 6.01 12.44
N SER A 21 5.64 5.94 13.36
CA SER A 21 5.40 6.09 14.78
C SER A 21 6.47 6.96 15.41
N SER A 22 6.26 7.35 16.68
CA SER A 22 7.27 8.05 17.48
C SER A 22 8.60 7.29 17.59
N SER A 23 8.60 5.98 17.36
CA SER A 23 9.80 5.14 17.39
C SER A 23 10.61 5.18 16.09
N GLY A 24 9.98 5.50 14.96
CA GLY A 24 10.61 5.38 13.65
C GLY A 24 9.62 5.26 12.49
N LEU A 25 10.19 5.30 11.29
CA LEU A 25 9.52 5.06 10.02
C LEU A 25 9.73 3.60 9.63
N ARG A 26 8.71 2.99 9.05
CA ARG A 26 8.74 1.62 8.57
C ARG A 26 8.04 1.54 7.22
N ALA A 27 8.53 0.67 6.35
CA ALA A 27 7.84 0.32 5.13
C ALA A 27 8.06 -1.14 4.74
N VAL A 28 7.11 -1.69 3.99
CA VAL A 28 7.19 -3.04 3.41
C VAL A 28 6.86 -2.95 1.94
N LEU A 29 7.78 -3.43 1.09
CA LEU A 29 7.52 -3.63 -0.32
C LEU A 29 7.00 -5.05 -0.51
N SER A 30 5.85 -5.21 -1.14
CA SER A 30 5.22 -6.50 -1.38
C SER A 30 4.72 -6.61 -2.82
N GLN A 31 4.55 -7.84 -3.29
CA GLN A 31 3.95 -8.14 -4.59
C GLN A 31 2.99 -9.32 -4.50
N GLN A 32 2.03 -9.38 -5.42
CA GLN A 32 1.19 -10.57 -5.58
C GLN A 32 1.95 -11.64 -6.37
N HIS A 33 2.21 -12.77 -5.72
CA HIS A 33 2.90 -13.91 -6.35
C HIS A 33 1.96 -15.11 -6.40
N GLY A 34 1.57 -15.51 -7.63
CA GLY A 34 0.65 -16.61 -7.87
C GLY A 34 -0.78 -16.31 -7.43
N ASP A 35 -1.10 -16.55 -6.15
CA ASP A 35 -2.44 -16.41 -5.59
C ASP A 35 -2.83 -14.92 -5.46
N PRO A 36 -3.87 -14.43 -6.15
CA PRO A 36 -4.29 -13.03 -6.08
C PRO A 36 -4.74 -12.59 -4.67
N ARG A 37 -4.94 -13.54 -3.75
CA ARG A 37 -5.26 -13.24 -2.35
C ARG A 37 -4.03 -13.04 -1.47
N LYS A 38 -2.81 -13.40 -1.90
CA LYS A 38 -1.62 -13.33 -1.05
C LYS A 38 -0.58 -12.37 -1.62
N VAL A 39 -0.29 -11.33 -0.84
CA VAL A 39 0.88 -10.48 -1.05
C VAL A 39 2.07 -11.07 -0.31
N HIS A 40 3.20 -11.14 -1.00
CA HIS A 40 4.46 -11.63 -0.48
C HIS A 40 5.43 -10.44 -0.31
N PRO A 41 6.07 -10.29 0.86
CA PRO A 41 7.05 -9.24 1.07
C PRO A 41 8.31 -9.52 0.22
N CYS A 42 8.77 -8.49 -0.47
CA CYS A 42 10.00 -8.47 -1.26
C CYS A 42 11.13 -7.75 -0.51
N ALA A 43 10.80 -6.68 0.22
CA ALA A 43 11.78 -5.92 1.00
C ALA A 43 11.13 -5.27 2.23
N PHE A 44 11.94 -5.04 3.26
CA PHE A 44 11.57 -4.31 4.46
C PHE A 44 12.48 -3.10 4.61
N TYR A 45 11.90 -1.98 5.03
CA TYR A 45 12.60 -0.75 5.33
C TYR A 45 12.24 -0.29 6.74
N SER A 46 13.23 0.17 7.50
CA SER A 46 13.01 0.79 8.79
C SER A 46 14.09 1.82 9.08
N GLN A 47 13.69 3.01 9.49
CA GLN A 47 14.59 4.10 9.82
C GLN A 47 14.17 4.77 11.12
N LYS A 48 15.13 5.08 12.00
CA LYS A 48 14.87 5.89 13.19
C LYS A 48 14.61 7.34 12.79
N LEU A 49 13.70 8.01 13.51
CA LEU A 49 13.48 9.45 13.32
C LEU A 49 14.75 10.22 13.65
N THR A 50 15.12 11.16 12.78
CA THR A 50 16.20 12.11 13.07
C THR A 50 15.71 13.13 14.09
N THR A 51 16.63 13.76 14.83
CA THR A 51 16.27 14.80 15.83
C THR A 51 15.40 15.91 15.23
N ALA A 52 15.63 16.26 13.97
CA ALA A 52 14.82 17.25 13.25
C ALA A 52 13.41 16.74 12.91
N ALA A 53 13.23 15.43 12.71
CA ALA A 53 11.95 14.82 12.37
C ALA A 53 11.10 14.51 13.61
N VAL A 54 11.68 14.37 14.80
CA VAL A 54 10.92 14.08 16.05
C VAL A 54 9.84 15.13 16.34
N ASN A 55 10.05 16.39 15.93
CA ASN A 55 9.08 17.47 16.16
C ASN A 55 7.98 17.58 15.09
N TYR A 56 7.93 16.64 14.13
CA TYR A 56 6.89 16.66 13.11
C TYR A 56 5.58 16.10 13.65
N ASP A 57 4.47 16.57 13.08
CA ASP A 57 3.17 15.97 13.26
C ASP A 57 3.07 14.63 12.52
N VAL A 58 2.11 13.80 12.94
CA VAL A 58 1.91 12.43 12.44
C VAL A 58 1.80 12.40 10.92
N GLY A 59 1.05 13.34 10.32
CA GLY A 59 0.92 13.42 8.86
C GLY A 59 2.24 13.67 8.12
N ASN A 60 3.16 14.47 8.68
CA ASN A 60 4.48 14.67 8.10
C ASN A 60 5.40 13.46 8.33
N TRP A 61 5.24 12.70 9.41
CA TRP A 61 5.97 11.45 9.60
C TRP A 61 5.60 10.42 8.54
N GLU A 62 4.33 10.27 8.24
CA GLU A 62 3.91 9.31 7.21
C GLU A 62 4.30 9.76 5.81
N LEU A 63 4.19 11.05 5.52
CA LEU A 63 4.69 11.58 4.27
C LEU A 63 6.20 11.37 4.10
N LEU A 64 6.94 11.49 5.20
CA LEU A 64 8.36 11.18 5.25
C LEU A 64 8.61 9.67 5.07
N ALA A 65 7.78 8.79 5.64
CA ALA A 65 7.87 7.35 5.45
C ALA A 65 7.67 6.96 3.98
N ILE A 66 6.67 7.53 3.30
CA ILE A 66 6.44 7.33 1.86
C ILE A 66 7.67 7.80 1.09
N LYS A 67 8.16 9.02 1.34
CA LYS A 67 9.35 9.53 0.67
C LYS A 67 10.55 8.59 0.84
N ALA A 68 10.83 8.16 2.07
CA ALA A 68 11.97 7.31 2.38
C ALA A 68 11.86 5.94 1.68
N ALA A 69 10.67 5.33 1.70
CA ALA A 69 10.41 4.07 1.01
C ALA A 69 10.61 4.18 -0.51
N LEU A 70 10.07 5.24 -1.12
CA LEU A 70 10.22 5.50 -2.56
C LEU A 70 11.66 5.82 -2.97
N GLU A 71 12.42 6.46 -2.09
CA GLU A 71 13.83 6.77 -2.33
C GLU A 71 14.70 5.50 -2.25
N GLU A 72 14.44 4.62 -1.29
CA GLU A 72 15.12 3.34 -1.14
C GLU A 72 14.86 2.41 -2.34
N TRP A 73 13.58 2.25 -2.71
CA TRP A 73 13.15 1.35 -3.79
C TRP A 73 12.98 2.05 -5.13
N ARG A 74 13.65 3.20 -5.29
CA ARG A 74 13.56 4.02 -6.50
C ARG A 74 13.87 3.24 -7.77
N HIS A 75 14.83 2.33 -7.72
CA HIS A 75 15.24 1.49 -8.84
C HIS A 75 14.16 0.48 -9.31
N TRP A 76 13.17 0.15 -8.48
CA TRP A 76 12.03 -0.69 -8.85
C TRP A 76 10.76 0.13 -9.14
N LEU A 77 10.57 1.24 -8.44
CA LEU A 77 9.33 2.02 -8.48
C LEU A 77 9.36 3.16 -9.50
N GLU A 78 10.52 3.76 -9.77
CA GLU A 78 10.66 4.82 -10.77
C GLU A 78 10.58 4.21 -12.18
N GLY A 79 9.60 4.65 -12.97
CA GLY A 79 9.38 4.10 -14.31
C GLY A 79 8.78 2.69 -14.31
N ALA A 80 8.20 2.24 -13.18
CA ALA A 80 7.48 0.97 -13.11
C ALA A 80 6.43 0.88 -14.23
N ARG A 81 6.34 -0.30 -14.87
CA ARG A 81 5.41 -0.54 -16.00
C ARG A 81 3.94 -0.38 -15.60
N TYR A 82 3.62 -0.70 -14.35
CA TYR A 82 2.27 -0.62 -13.80
C TYR A 82 2.25 0.35 -12.61
N PRO A 83 1.14 1.10 -12.42
CA PRO A 83 0.99 1.91 -11.23
C PRO A 83 0.97 1.01 -9.99
N PHE A 84 1.70 1.42 -8.96
CA PHE A 84 1.78 0.69 -7.70
C PHE A 84 0.89 1.33 -6.63
N GLN A 85 0.57 0.58 -5.57
CA GLN A 85 -0.29 1.08 -4.49
C GLN A 85 0.52 1.39 -3.24
N VAL A 86 0.28 2.55 -2.63
CA VAL A 86 0.83 2.93 -1.33
C VAL A 86 -0.28 2.83 -0.28
N LEU A 87 -0.08 1.99 0.74
CA LEU A 87 -0.99 1.81 1.86
C LEU A 87 -0.45 2.56 3.08
N THR A 88 -1.30 3.40 3.67
CA THR A 88 -1.00 4.23 4.86
C THR A 88 -2.13 4.08 5.88
N ASP A 89 -1.80 4.17 7.16
CA ASP A 89 -2.75 4.16 8.26
C ASP A 89 -3.30 5.56 8.60
N HIS A 90 -3.12 6.55 7.72
CA HIS A 90 -3.64 7.91 7.89
C HIS A 90 -4.39 8.43 6.68
N ARG A 91 -5.68 8.63 6.93
CA ARG A 91 -6.67 9.02 5.92
C ARG A 91 -6.36 10.35 5.24
N ASN A 92 -5.64 11.25 5.91
CA ASN A 92 -5.36 12.59 5.40
C ASN A 92 -4.38 12.61 4.21
N LEU A 93 -3.72 11.50 3.90
CA LEU A 93 -2.79 11.38 2.77
C LEU A 93 -3.44 10.94 1.46
N GLU A 94 -4.73 10.56 1.46
CA GLU A 94 -5.48 10.26 0.23
C GLU A 94 -5.49 11.45 -0.75
N TYR A 95 -5.40 12.67 -0.23
CA TYR A 95 -5.39 13.91 -1.01
C TYR A 95 -4.00 14.43 -1.36
N LEU A 96 -2.96 13.59 -1.31
CA LEU A 96 -1.58 13.99 -1.56
C LEU A 96 -1.37 14.77 -2.87
N HIS A 97 -2.09 14.42 -3.92
CA HIS A 97 -2.02 15.11 -5.22
C HIS A 97 -2.84 16.42 -5.29
N GLY A 98 -3.80 16.63 -4.38
CA GLY A 98 -4.76 17.75 -4.42
C GLY A 98 -4.62 18.77 -3.29
N ALA A 99 -3.61 18.62 -2.42
CA ALA A 99 -3.44 19.49 -1.26
C ALA A 99 -3.17 20.95 -1.65
N LYS A 100 -4.13 21.83 -1.36
CA LYS A 100 -4.13 23.27 -1.73
C LYS A 100 -3.13 24.13 -0.94
N ARG A 101 -2.62 23.65 0.19
CA ARG A 101 -1.69 24.37 1.08
C ARG A 101 -0.57 23.45 1.56
N LEU A 102 0.46 23.33 0.75
CA LEU A 102 1.66 22.57 1.08
C LEU A 102 2.72 23.47 1.73
N ASN A 103 3.30 23.03 2.84
CA ASN A 103 4.51 23.66 3.40
C ASN A 103 5.68 23.50 2.39
N PRO A 104 6.70 24.37 2.29
CA PRO A 104 7.75 24.24 1.25
C PRO A 104 8.46 22.87 1.24
N LYS A 105 8.57 22.24 2.41
CA LYS A 105 9.06 20.86 2.54
C LYS A 105 8.15 19.85 1.82
N GLN A 106 6.85 19.92 2.08
CA GLN A 106 5.86 19.05 1.44
C GLN A 106 5.76 19.33 -0.06
N ALA A 107 5.92 20.58 -0.50
CA ALA A 107 5.97 20.93 -1.92
C ALA A 107 7.19 20.29 -2.62
N ARG A 108 8.37 20.32 -1.98
CA ARG A 108 9.57 19.63 -2.48
C ARG A 108 9.37 18.12 -2.56
N TRP A 109 8.67 17.52 -1.59
CA TRP A 109 8.34 16.10 -1.62
C TRP A 109 7.28 15.77 -2.66
N ALA A 110 6.29 16.63 -2.86
CA ALA A 110 5.29 16.49 -3.92
C ALA A 110 5.95 16.45 -5.31
N LEU A 111 6.92 17.34 -5.56
CA LEU A 111 7.73 17.31 -6.79
C LEU A 111 8.55 16.02 -6.95
N PHE A 112 8.95 15.38 -5.85
CA PHE A 112 9.61 14.08 -5.91
C PHE A 112 8.61 12.97 -6.27
N PHE A 113 7.40 13.02 -5.73
CA PHE A 113 6.34 12.05 -5.99
C PHE A 113 5.84 12.04 -7.45
N THR A 114 5.90 13.17 -8.16
CA THR A 114 5.48 13.23 -9.58
C THR A 114 6.29 12.31 -10.51
N ARG A 115 7.46 11.84 -10.07
CA ARG A 115 8.31 10.89 -10.81
C ARG A 115 7.79 9.46 -10.78
N PHE A 116 6.85 9.18 -9.87
CA PHE A 116 6.32 7.85 -9.62
C PHE A 116 4.84 7.81 -10.00
N GLN A 117 4.40 6.65 -10.50
CA GLN A 117 2.99 6.40 -10.78
C GLN A 117 2.41 5.53 -9.67
N PHE A 118 1.71 6.15 -8.72
CA PHE A 118 1.11 5.43 -7.60
C PHE A 118 -0.24 5.98 -7.18
N THR A 119 -0.99 5.14 -6.46
CA THR A 119 -2.23 5.52 -5.78
C THR A 119 -2.06 5.33 -4.28
N VAL A 120 -2.58 6.28 -3.50
CA VAL A 120 -2.56 6.20 -2.04
C VAL A 120 -3.91 5.64 -1.59
N SER A 121 -3.90 4.65 -0.70
CA SER A 121 -5.11 4.09 -0.12
C SER A 121 -4.98 3.95 1.38
N TYR A 122 -5.99 4.41 2.11
CA TYR A 122 -6.03 4.25 3.55
C TYR A 122 -6.32 2.80 3.95
N ARG A 123 -5.53 2.28 4.89
CA ARG A 123 -5.76 0.99 5.53
C ARG A 123 -5.57 1.11 7.04
N PRO A 124 -6.60 0.92 7.87
CA PRO A 124 -6.47 1.06 9.32
C PRO A 124 -5.45 0.07 9.91
N GLY A 125 -4.51 0.59 10.71
CA GLY A 125 -3.35 -0.13 11.28
C GLY A 125 -3.67 -1.29 12.25
N SER A 126 -4.95 -1.59 12.51
CA SER A 126 -5.37 -2.75 13.32
C SER A 126 -5.12 -4.11 12.63
N LYS A 127 -4.62 -4.14 11.40
CA LYS A 127 -4.37 -5.37 10.62
C LYS A 127 -2.89 -5.65 10.28
N ASN A 128 -1.94 -5.21 11.10
CA ASN A 128 -0.52 -5.61 10.94
C ASN A 128 -0.17 -6.92 11.69
N GLY A 129 -1.10 -7.49 12.45
CA GLY A 129 -1.06 -8.90 12.83
C GLY A 129 -1.74 -9.74 11.75
N LYS A 130 -0.96 -10.41 10.90
CA LYS A 130 -1.40 -11.41 9.88
C LYS A 130 -2.89 -11.81 9.98
N ALA A 131 -3.75 -11.23 9.13
CA ALA A 131 -5.02 -11.86 8.79
C ALA A 131 -5.56 -11.31 7.45
N LEU A 132 -5.38 -12.15 6.43
CA LEU A 132 -6.20 -12.19 5.24
C LEU A 132 -7.68 -12.25 5.64
N CYS A 133 -8.46 -11.24 5.26
CA CYS A 133 -9.93 -11.36 5.20
C CYS A 133 -10.32 -11.10 3.73
N PRO A 134 -10.61 -12.14 2.92
CA PRO A 134 -11.12 -11.95 1.58
C PRO A 134 -12.60 -11.64 1.69
N GLY A 135 -12.99 -10.38 1.50
CA GLY A 135 -14.39 -10.00 1.68
C GLY A 135 -14.68 -8.54 1.37
N SER A 136 -14.20 -8.02 0.23
CA SER A 136 -14.83 -6.86 -0.41
C SER A 136 -14.41 -6.75 -1.88
N LEU A 137 -14.74 -7.77 -2.67
CA LEU A 137 -15.02 -7.56 -4.09
C LEU A 137 -16.51 -7.81 -4.25
N ARG A 138 -17.31 -6.82 -3.85
CA ARG A 138 -18.71 -6.74 -4.25
C ARG A 138 -18.72 -6.20 -5.69
N GLY A 139 -18.61 -7.09 -6.66
CA GLY A 139 -19.05 -6.78 -8.02
C GLY A 139 -20.55 -6.46 -8.01
N PRO A 140 -21.07 -5.66 -8.96
CA PRO A 140 -22.50 -5.40 -9.03
C PRO A 140 -23.24 -6.71 -9.30
N ALA A 141 -24.15 -7.06 -8.40
CA ALA A 141 -25.03 -8.20 -8.54
C ALA A 141 -26.00 -7.97 -9.71
N THR A 142 -25.89 -8.78 -10.76
CA THR A 142 -27.02 -9.05 -11.66
C THR A 142 -27.87 -10.15 -11.03
N PRO A 143 -29.20 -9.97 -10.88
CA PRO A 143 -30.06 -11.05 -10.39
C PRO A 143 -30.35 -12.00 -11.56
N ASP A 144 -29.68 -13.15 -11.57
CA ASP A 144 -30.07 -14.29 -12.40
C ASP A 144 -31.25 -15.03 -11.75
N ASN A 145 -32.29 -15.19 -12.55
CA ASN A 145 -33.62 -15.70 -12.27
C ASN A 145 -33.61 -17.23 -12.02
N PRO A 146 -34.18 -17.77 -10.92
CA PRO A 146 -34.23 -19.22 -10.69
C PRO A 146 -35.64 -19.78 -10.93
N SER A 147 -35.86 -20.41 -12.08
CA SER A 147 -37.01 -21.29 -12.31
C SER A 147 -36.61 -22.49 -13.18
N SER A 148 -36.01 -23.52 -12.59
CA SER A 148 -36.41 -24.90 -12.92
C SER A 148 -35.87 -25.88 -11.88
N SER A 149 -36.82 -26.56 -11.24
CA SER A 149 -36.66 -27.53 -10.18
C SER A 149 -36.00 -28.83 -10.65
N CYS A 150 -34.99 -29.29 -9.92
CA CYS A 150 -34.61 -30.71 -9.92
C CYS A 150 -35.60 -31.48 -9.04
N GLN A 151 -36.28 -32.49 -9.60
CA GLN A 151 -36.82 -33.60 -8.82
C GLN A 151 -36.02 -34.87 -9.15
N PRO A 152 -35.70 -35.71 -8.14
CA PRO A 152 -34.94 -36.96 -8.32
C PRO A 152 -35.85 -38.14 -8.72
N PRO A 153 -35.28 -39.24 -9.25
CA PRO A 153 -36.07 -40.36 -9.76
C PRO A 153 -36.38 -41.35 -8.63
N LEU A 154 -37.60 -41.92 -8.62
CA LEU A 154 -37.91 -43.16 -7.89
C LEU A 154 -38.93 -43.99 -8.69
N TYR A 155 -38.49 -45.21 -9.03
CA TYR A 155 -39.18 -46.42 -9.52
C TYR A 155 -40.43 -46.27 -10.43
#